data_AF-A0A7X8F690-F1
#
_entry.id   AF-A0A7X8F690-F1
#
_cell.length_a   1.000
_cell.length_b   1.000
_cell.length_c   1.000
_cell.angle_alpha   90.00
_cell.angle_beta   90.00
_cell.angle_gamma   90.00
#
_symmetry.space_group_name_H-M   'P 1'
#
loop_
_entity.id
_entity.type
_entity.pdbx_description
1 polymer ?
#
loop_
_entity_poly.entity_id
_entity_poly.type
_entity_poly.pdbx_seq_one_letter_code
_entity_poly.pdbx_strand_id
1 'polypeptide(L)'
;MLKYVDYDIVFQEIPDEVTLAINLSNCPHRCAGCHSPQLRDDIGEELTETALSALIRKYEKSITCVCFMGGDATPEKVCQLAAFIREKWDNEIKTAWYSGYNNLQDKLFTRYFDFIKLGEYIQSLGGLNEKTTNQRLFKIDHENCQNITHKMWK
;
A
#
# COMPACT_ATOMS: atom_id res chain seq x y z
N MET A 1 -8.53 -10.03 -11.64
CA MET A 1 -7.15 -9.66 -12.03
C MET A 1 -6.81 -8.37 -11.31
N LEU A 2 -5.59 -8.23 -10.78
CA LEU A 2 -5.16 -6.99 -10.13
C LEU A 2 -4.51 -6.09 -11.19
N LYS A 3 -4.95 -4.83 -11.30
CA LYS A 3 -4.42 -3.88 -12.29
C LYS A 3 -3.79 -2.67 -11.62
N TYR A 4 -2.74 -2.14 -12.24
CA TYR A 4 -2.11 -0.88 -11.87
C TYR A 4 -2.32 0.16 -12.96
N VAL A 5 -2.47 1.43 -12.57
CA VAL A 5 -2.70 2.56 -13.49
C VAL A 5 -1.42 3.32 -13.73
N ASP A 6 -0.72 3.64 -12.65
CA ASP A 6 0.57 4.34 -12.65
C ASP A 6 1.34 4.00 -11.36
N TYR A 7 2.54 4.58 -11.23
CA TYR A 7 3.38 4.48 -10.06
C TYR A 7 4.26 5.73 -9.93
N ASP A 8 4.75 5.98 -8.73
CA ASP A 8 5.71 7.06 -8.46
C ASP A 8 6.72 6.65 -7.39
N ILE A 9 7.85 7.37 -7.32
CA ILE A 9 8.84 7.24 -6.26
C ILE A 9 8.61 8.36 -5.25
N VAL A 10 8.15 7.99 -4.06
CA VAL A 10 7.70 8.92 -3.03
C VAL A 10 8.47 8.71 -1.73
N PHE A 11 8.58 9.79 -0.95
CA PHE A 11 9.31 9.81 0.33
C PHE A 11 8.40 10.02 1.54
N GLN A 12 7.10 10.22 1.31
CA GLN A 12 6.14 10.60 2.35
C GLN A 12 5.19 9.47 2.75
N GLU A 13 5.05 8.41 1.97
CA GLU A 13 4.05 7.36 2.22
C GLU A 13 4.44 6.41 3.36
N ILE A 14 5.73 6.08 3.49
CA ILE A 14 6.22 5.23 4.58
C ILE A 14 7.38 5.95 5.27
N PRO A 15 7.32 6.16 6.61
CA PRO A 15 8.39 6.85 7.33
C PRO A 15 9.73 6.18 7.12
N ASP A 16 10.74 6.99 6.83
CA ASP A 16 12.14 6.57 6.67
C ASP A 16 12.42 5.66 5.45
N GLU A 17 11.50 5.58 4.48
CA GLU A 17 11.66 4.76 3.27
C GLU A 17 11.64 5.59 1.97
N VAL A 18 12.33 5.07 0.94
CA VAL A 18 12.15 5.50 -0.45
C VAL A 18 11.19 4.50 -1.11
N THR A 19 9.96 4.93 -1.37
CA THR A 19 8.86 4.04 -1.70
C THR A 19 8.51 4.10 -3.18
N LEU A 20 8.51 2.93 -3.85
CA LEU A 20 7.77 2.74 -5.09
C LEU A 20 6.29 2.56 -4.76
N ALA A 21 5.49 3.62 -4.90
CA ALA A 21 4.05 3.57 -4.68
C ALA A 21 3.34 3.20 -5.98
N ILE A 22 2.60 2.08 -5.98
CA ILE A 22 1.90 1.55 -7.16
C ILE A 22 0.40 1.75 -6.96
N ASN A 23 -0.23 2.53 -7.84
CA ASN A 23 -1.65 2.83 -7.78
C ASN A 23 -2.48 1.74 -8.45
N LEU A 24 -3.26 1.04 -7.63
CA LEU A 24 -4.10 -0.08 -8.06
C LEU A 24 -5.53 0.39 -8.32
N SER A 25 -6.12 -0.10 -9.41
CA SER A 25 -7.49 0.26 -9.81
C SER A 25 -8.54 -0.66 -9.21
N ASN A 26 -9.81 -0.46 -9.62
CA ASN A 26 -10.96 -1.21 -9.14
C ASN A 26 -11.19 -1.10 -7.62
N CYS A 27 -10.95 0.08 -7.05
CA CYS A 27 -11.19 0.33 -5.63
C CYS A 27 -12.69 0.21 -5.31
N PRO A 28 -13.10 -0.71 -4.41
CA PRO A 28 -14.50 -0.88 -4.02
C PRO A 28 -14.98 0.26 -3.11
N HIS A 29 -14.06 1.01 -2.52
CA HIS A 29 -14.36 2.14 -1.65
C HIS A 29 -14.73 3.37 -2.49
N ARG A 30 -15.92 3.94 -2.26
CA ARG A 30 -16.43 5.12 -2.98
C ARG A 30 -16.36 6.40 -2.14
N CYS A 31 -15.25 6.58 -1.41
CA CYS A 31 -15.05 7.68 -0.47
C CYS A 31 -15.31 9.06 -1.11
N ALA A 32 -16.18 9.86 -0.51
CA ALA A 32 -16.41 11.24 -0.95
C ALA A 32 -15.12 12.08 -0.77
N GLY A 33 -14.78 12.88 -1.77
CA GLY A 33 -13.57 13.71 -1.75
C GLY A 33 -12.25 12.95 -1.84
N CYS A 34 -12.26 11.66 -2.22
CA CYS A 34 -11.03 10.88 -2.43
C CYS A 34 -10.07 11.58 -3.40
N HIS A 35 -8.77 11.49 -3.13
CA HIS A 35 -7.73 12.10 -3.96
C HIS A 35 -7.61 11.44 -5.35
N SER A 36 -7.91 10.13 -5.44
CA SER A 36 -7.77 9.34 -6.67
C SER A 36 -9.10 8.71 -7.09
N PRO A 37 -10.15 9.49 -7.38
CA PRO A 37 -11.48 8.96 -7.69
C PRO A 37 -11.49 8.08 -8.96
N GLN A 38 -10.56 8.30 -9.89
CA GLN A 38 -10.38 7.50 -11.10
C GLN A 38 -10.01 6.03 -10.81
N LEU A 39 -9.38 5.74 -9.67
CA LEU A 39 -8.99 4.37 -9.31
C LEU A 39 -10.17 3.49 -8.87
N ARG A 40 -11.39 4.02 -8.83
CA ARG A 40 -12.61 3.25 -8.56
C ARG A 40 -13.04 2.39 -9.75
N ASP A 41 -12.64 2.77 -10.96
CA ASP A 41 -12.95 2.04 -12.17
C ASP A 41 -11.90 0.95 -12.43
N ASP A 42 -12.29 -0.13 -13.11
CA ASP A 42 -11.40 -1.26 -13.44
C ASP A 42 -10.55 -0.97 -14.69
N ILE A 43 -9.58 -0.06 -14.53
CA ILE A 43 -8.71 0.46 -15.60
C ILE A 43 -7.24 0.05 -15.41
N GLY A 44 -6.39 0.35 -16.39
CA GLY A 44 -4.95 0.11 -16.32
C GLY A 44 -4.51 -1.25 -16.87
N GLU A 45 -3.28 -1.63 -16.54
CA GLU A 45 -2.63 -2.86 -17.00
C GLU A 45 -2.57 -3.89 -15.89
N GLU A 46 -2.54 -5.17 -16.24
CA GLU A 46 -2.42 -6.23 -15.23
C GLU A 46 -1.06 -6.18 -14.51
N LEU A 47 -1.10 -6.15 -13.18
CA LEU A 47 0.10 -6.23 -12.34
C LEU A 47 0.47 -7.70 -12.09
N THR A 48 1.20 -8.26 -13.04
CA THR A 48 1.79 -9.60 -12.92
C THR A 48 3.12 -9.55 -12.15
N GLU A 49 3.63 -10.70 -11.69
CA GLU A 49 4.97 -10.82 -11.09
C GLU A 49 6.08 -10.34 -12.05
N THR A 50 5.92 -10.59 -13.36
CA THR A 50 6.84 -10.11 -14.39
C THR A 50 6.80 -8.59 -14.52
N ALA A 51 5.61 -8.00 -14.59
CA ALA A 51 5.44 -6.55 -14.66
C ALA A 51 5.99 -5.86 -13.40
N LEU A 52 5.64 -6.39 -12.22
CA LEU A 52 6.14 -5.92 -10.93
C LEU A 52 7.67 -6.01 -10.85
N SER A 53 8.26 -7.12 -11.31
CA SER A 53 9.71 -7.26 -11.36
C SER A 53 10.39 -6.24 -12.28
N ALA A 54 9.77 -5.96 -13.43
CA ALA A 54 10.27 -4.97 -14.36
C ALA A 54 10.21 -3.55 -13.77
N LEU A 55 9.18 -3.23 -12.98
CA LEU A 55 9.09 -1.96 -12.26
C LEU A 55 10.16 -1.84 -11.18
N ILE A 56 10.29 -2.83 -10.31
CA ILE A 56 11.25 -2.81 -9.20
C ILE A 56 12.69 -2.71 -9.71
N ARG A 57 13.07 -3.48 -10.74
CA ARG A 57 14.44 -3.47 -11.30
C ARG A 57 14.89 -2.12 -11.85
N LYS A 58 13.96 -1.25 -12.26
CA LYS A 58 14.30 0.12 -12.67
C LYS A 58 14.88 0.95 -11.52
N TYR A 59 14.51 0.61 -10.28
CA TYR A 59 14.79 1.43 -9.09
C TYR A 59 15.38 0.65 -7.93
N GLU A 60 15.66 -0.66 -8.05
CA GLU A 60 16.04 -1.55 -6.94
C GLU A 60 17.33 -1.11 -6.20
N LYS A 61 18.15 -0.25 -6.80
CA LYS A 61 19.31 0.38 -6.16
C LYS A 61 19.00 1.66 -5.38
N SER A 62 17.75 2.09 -5.36
CA SER A 62 17.31 3.40 -4.87
C SER A 62 16.05 3.34 -4.01
N ILE A 63 15.15 2.39 -4.26
CA ILE A 63 13.99 2.16 -3.40
C ILE A 63 14.35 1.21 -2.26
N THR A 64 13.70 1.41 -1.13
CA THR A 64 13.79 0.53 0.04
C THR A 64 12.43 -0.12 0.36
N CYS A 65 11.35 0.35 -0.28
CA CYS A 65 10.00 -0.14 -0.05
C CYS A 65 9.16 -0.12 -1.32
N VAL A 66 8.26 -1.10 -1.46
CA VAL A 66 7.16 -1.09 -2.43
C VAL A 66 5.85 -0.96 -1.66
N CYS A 67 5.03 0.03 -2.00
CA CYS A 67 3.71 0.23 -1.41
C CYS A 67 2.61 -0.01 -2.45
N PHE A 68 1.74 -0.97 -2.16
CA PHE A 68 0.52 -1.19 -2.93
C PHE A 68 -0.55 -0.19 -2.46
N MET A 69 -0.99 0.69 -3.35
CA MET A 69 -2.00 1.71 -3.04
C MET A 69 -3.36 1.23 -3.57
N GLY A 70 -4.21 0.71 -2.68
CA GLY A 70 -5.50 0.09 -3.04
C GLY A 70 -5.40 -1.43 -3.21
N GLY A 71 -6.09 -1.99 -4.21
CA GLY A 71 -6.16 -3.45 -4.42
C GLY A 71 -7.15 -4.17 -3.49
N ASP A 72 -7.98 -3.41 -2.76
CA ASP A 72 -8.96 -3.91 -1.79
C ASP A 72 -10.02 -4.84 -2.40
N ALA A 73 -10.22 -4.82 -3.72
CA ALA A 73 -11.11 -5.74 -4.42
C ALA A 73 -10.54 -7.17 -4.58
N THR A 74 -9.22 -7.34 -4.44
CA THR A 74 -8.54 -8.65 -4.52
C THR A 74 -7.35 -8.71 -3.56
N PRO A 75 -7.58 -8.63 -2.24
CA PRO A 75 -6.52 -8.53 -1.22
C PRO A 75 -5.58 -9.74 -1.23
N GLU A 76 -6.06 -10.93 -1.59
CA GLU A 76 -5.26 -12.14 -1.71
C GLU A 76 -4.19 -11.99 -2.79
N LYS A 77 -4.50 -11.31 -3.89
CA LYS A 77 -3.53 -11.06 -4.97
C LYS A 77 -2.48 -10.05 -4.55
N VAL A 78 -2.84 -9.04 -3.75
CA VAL A 78 -1.88 -8.09 -3.15
C VAL A 78 -0.93 -8.86 -2.22
N CYS A 79 -1.46 -9.73 -1.37
CA CYS A 79 -0.65 -10.58 -0.48
C CYS A 79 0.30 -11.50 -1.27
N GLN A 80 -0.17 -12.12 -2.36
CA GLN A 80 0.67 -12.95 -3.23
C GLN A 80 1.84 -12.16 -3.81
N LEU A 81 1.59 -10.95 -4.33
CA LEU A 81 2.64 -10.12 -4.91
C LEU A 81 3.61 -9.59 -3.85
N ALA A 82 3.13 -9.29 -2.64
CA ALA A 82 3.98 -8.90 -1.52
C ALA A 82 4.90 -10.07 -1.09
N ALA A 83 4.36 -11.29 -0.99
CA ALA A 83 5.15 -12.49 -0.73
C ALA A 83 6.23 -12.70 -1.81
N PHE A 84 5.86 -12.54 -3.08
CA PHE A 84 6.78 -12.63 -4.20
C PHE A 84 7.93 -11.63 -4.13
N ILE A 85 7.67 -10.36 -3.75
CA ILE A 85 8.73 -9.37 -3.55
C ILE A 85 9.70 -9.83 -2.47
N ARG A 86 9.18 -10.25 -1.31
CA ARG A 86 10.00 -10.66 -0.17
C ARG A 86 10.89 -11.85 -0.51
N GLU A 87 10.36 -12.83 -1.24
CA GLU A 87 11.12 -14.00 -1.69
C GLU A 87 12.19 -13.61 -2.73
N LYS A 88 11.82 -12.82 -3.73
CA LYS A 88 12.68 -12.53 -4.88
C LYS A 88 13.82 -11.56 -4.57
N TRP A 89 13.64 -10.66 -3.61
CA TRP A 89 14.66 -9.71 -3.14
C TRP A 89 15.17 -10.05 -1.74
N ASP A 90 15.01 -11.28 -1.26
CA ASP A 90 15.53 -11.76 0.04
C ASP A 90 15.25 -10.80 1.22
N ASN A 91 14.04 -10.24 1.27
CA ASN A 91 13.59 -9.23 2.23
C ASN A 91 14.38 -7.90 2.24
N GLU A 92 15.24 -7.63 1.26
CA GLU A 92 15.96 -6.34 1.12
C GLU A 92 15.01 -5.18 0.80
N ILE A 93 13.90 -5.46 0.11
CA ILE A 93 12.85 -4.49 -0.21
C ILE A 93 11.63 -4.75 0.67
N LYS A 94 11.27 -3.75 1.48
CA LYS A 94 10.10 -3.81 2.36
C LYS A 94 8.80 -3.73 1.58
N THR A 95 7.75 -4.34 2.09
CA THR A 95 6.42 -4.32 1.49
C THR A 95 5.42 -3.56 2.34
N ALA A 96 4.64 -2.70 1.71
CA ALA A 96 3.61 -1.90 2.35
C ALA A 96 2.27 -2.01 1.62
N TRP A 97 1.16 -1.87 2.36
CA TRP A 97 -0.18 -1.85 1.78
C TRP A 97 -1.02 -0.71 2.35
N TYR A 98 -1.53 0.13 1.46
CA TYR A 98 -2.49 1.19 1.77
C TYR A 98 -3.89 0.72 1.38
N SER A 99 -4.64 0.30 2.39
CA SER A 99 -6.00 -0.22 2.25
C SER A 99 -7.05 0.79 2.71
N GLY A 100 -8.23 0.72 2.08
CA GLY A 100 -9.43 1.42 2.52
C GLY A 100 -10.21 0.69 3.63
N TYR A 101 -9.85 -0.55 3.97
CA TYR A 101 -10.50 -1.29 5.04
C TYR A 101 -10.21 -0.66 6.42
N ASN A 102 -11.22 -0.57 7.28
CA ASN A 102 -11.08 -0.04 8.64
C ASN A 102 -10.41 -1.04 9.62
N ASN A 103 -10.41 -2.33 9.26
CA ASN A 103 -9.70 -3.39 9.97
C ASN A 103 -9.27 -4.47 8.96
N LEU A 104 -8.25 -5.27 9.30
CA LEU A 104 -7.92 -6.46 8.52
C LEU A 104 -8.93 -7.56 8.86
N GLN A 105 -9.62 -8.05 7.84
CA GLN A 105 -10.56 -9.16 7.97
C GLN A 105 -9.82 -10.46 8.32
N ASP A 106 -8.60 -10.63 7.80
CA ASP A 106 -7.71 -11.74 8.11
C ASP A 106 -6.36 -11.23 8.60
N LYS A 107 -6.01 -11.61 9.84
CA LYS A 107 -4.70 -11.27 10.42
C LYS A 107 -3.55 -11.94 9.69
N LEU A 108 -3.78 -13.02 8.93
CA LEU A 108 -2.73 -13.67 8.16
C LEU A 108 -2.15 -12.75 7.09
N PHE A 109 -2.90 -11.75 6.62
CA PHE A 109 -2.39 -10.76 5.66
C PHE A 109 -1.21 -9.96 6.22
N THR A 110 -1.13 -9.75 7.54
CA THR A 110 0.00 -9.01 8.15
C THR A 110 1.33 -9.69 7.91
N ARG A 111 1.37 -10.99 7.65
CA ARG A 111 2.61 -11.77 7.46
C ARG A 111 3.39 -11.38 6.20
N TYR A 112 2.75 -10.70 5.26
CA TYR A 112 3.34 -10.35 3.96
C TYR A 112 3.82 -8.90 3.88
N PHE A 113 3.57 -8.09 4.90
CA PHE A 113 3.85 -6.66 4.87
C PHE A 113 4.67 -6.23 6.09
N ASP A 114 5.60 -5.32 5.87
CA ASP A 114 6.32 -4.59 6.92
C ASP A 114 5.49 -3.38 7.40
N PHE A 115 4.60 -2.87 6.54
CA PHE A 115 3.70 -1.76 6.87
C PHE A 115 2.29 -1.96 6.31
N ILE A 116 1.26 -1.64 7.09
CA ILE A 116 -0.12 -1.58 6.60
C ILE A 116 -0.76 -0.30 7.08
N LYS A 117 -1.33 0.47 6.14
CA LYS A 117 -2.25 1.54 6.44
C LYS A 117 -3.69 1.06 6.24
N LEU A 118 -4.52 1.32 7.25
CA LEU A 118 -5.95 1.03 7.27
C LEU A 118 -6.75 2.33 7.37
N GLY A 119 -8.00 2.26 6.93
CA GLY A 119 -8.99 3.32 7.07
C GLY A 119 -9.35 3.95 5.73
N GLU A 120 -10.64 4.00 5.43
CA GLU A 120 -11.15 4.73 4.28
C GLU A 120 -10.86 6.24 4.41
N TYR A 121 -10.92 6.98 3.30
CA TYR A 121 -10.75 8.42 3.36
C TYR A 121 -12.05 9.09 3.82
N ILE A 122 -11.98 9.88 4.89
CA ILE A 122 -13.09 10.71 5.36
C ILE A 122 -12.68 12.17 5.23
N GLN A 123 -13.32 12.89 4.30
CA GLN A 123 -12.94 14.27 3.94
C GLN A 123 -12.86 15.23 5.14
N SER A 124 -13.78 15.12 6.09
CA SER A 124 -13.80 15.97 7.30
C SER A 124 -12.69 15.68 8.30
N LEU A 125 -12.02 14.53 8.21
CA LEU A 125 -10.96 14.11 9.12
C LEU A 125 -9.56 14.25 8.52
N GLY A 126 -9.47 14.41 7.19
CA GLY A 126 -8.21 14.57 6.47
C GLY A 126 -7.41 13.28 6.29
N GLY A 127 -6.25 13.40 5.63
CA GLY A 127 -5.32 12.29 5.39
C GLY A 127 -4.40 12.01 6.58
N LEU A 128 -3.45 11.09 6.41
CA LEU A 128 -2.50 10.69 7.46
C LEU A 128 -1.69 11.85 8.06
N ASN A 129 -1.55 12.97 7.35
CA ASN A 129 -0.83 14.14 7.84
C ASN A 129 -1.61 14.96 8.87
N GLU A 130 -2.89 14.65 9.09
CA GLU A 130 -3.76 15.34 10.03
C GLU A 130 -3.95 14.54 11.32
N LYS A 131 -3.89 15.21 12.48
CA LYS A 131 -4.13 14.58 13.80
C LYS A 131 -5.56 14.06 13.96
N THR A 132 -6.49 14.59 13.18
CA THR A 132 -7.92 14.23 13.18
C THR A 132 -8.23 12.97 12.38
N THR A 133 -7.28 12.45 11.60
CA THR A 133 -7.55 11.36 10.66
C THR A 133 -8.10 10.09 11.34
N ASN A 134 -8.99 9.38 10.65
CA ASN A 134 -9.41 8.02 11.03
C ASN A 134 -8.40 6.95 10.59
N GLN A 135 -7.48 7.30 9.70
CA GLN A 135 -6.54 6.36 9.09
C GLN A 135 -5.45 5.96 10.08
N ARG A 136 -4.99 4.72 10.01
CA ARG A 136 -4.00 4.16 10.94
C ARG A 136 -2.91 3.45 10.17
N LEU A 137 -1.68 3.94 10.28
CA LEU A 137 -0.48 3.29 9.75
C LEU A 137 0.16 2.43 10.85
N PHE A 138 0.38 1.15 10.52
CA PHE A 138 1.01 0.17 11.39
C PHE A 138 2.34 -0.27 10.79
N LYS A 139 3.36 -0.36 11.65
CA LYS A 139 4.58 -1.14 11.39
C LYS A 139 4.36 -2.54 11.94
N ILE A 140 4.69 -3.54 11.14
CA ILE A 140 4.49 -4.95 11.46
C ILE A 140 5.85 -5.58 11.72
N ASP A 141 5.96 -6.27 12.85
CA ASP A 141 7.15 -6.98 13.27
C ASP A 141 6.74 -8.30 13.92
N HIS A 142 6.90 -9.40 13.18
CA HIS A 142 6.39 -10.72 13.55
C HIS A 142 4.89 -10.68 13.95
N GLU A 143 4.57 -10.93 15.22
CA GLU A 143 3.19 -10.90 15.75
C GLU A 143 2.78 -9.50 16.26
N ASN A 144 3.69 -8.54 16.28
CA ASN A 144 3.45 -7.21 16.79
C ASN A 144 3.01 -6.27 15.66
N CYS A 145 1.91 -5.55 15.91
CA CYS A 145 1.43 -4.45 15.07
C CYS A 145 1.53 -3.14 15.84
N GLN A 146 2.56 -2.34 15.56
CA GLN A 146 2.77 -1.05 16.22
C GLN A 146 2.11 0.06 15.42
N ASN A 147 1.18 0.79 16.03
CA ASN A 147 0.61 1.99 15.43
C ASN A 147 1.65 3.13 15.41
N ILE A 148 2.05 3.56 14.21
CA ILE A 148 3.03 4.61 13.97
C ILE A 148 2.44 5.84 13.26
N THR A 149 1.10 5.97 13.23
CA THR A 149 0.39 7.06 12.53
C THR A 149 0.91 8.45 12.90
N HIS A 150 1.30 8.65 14.16
CA HIS A 150 1.82 9.93 14.64
C HIS A 150 3.08 10.41 13.92
N LYS A 151 3.84 9.51 13.27
CA LYS A 151 5.01 9.87 12.45
C LYS A 151 4.65 10.58 11.15
N MET A 152 3.39 10.49 10.72
CA MET A 152 2.90 11.09 9.48
C MET A 152 2.39 12.51 9.67
N TRP A 153 2.07 12.89 10.91
CA TRP A 153 1.49 14.19 11.23
C TRP A 153 2.47 15.33 10.93
N LYS A 154 1.91 16.46 10.47
CA LYS A 154 2.61 17.75 10.43
C LYS A 154 2.64 18.44 11.79
#